data_AF-A0AAJ2IEF9-F1
#
_entry.id   AF-A0AAJ2IEF9-F1
#
_cell.length_a   1.000
_cell.length_b   1.000
_cell.length_c   1.000
_cell.angle_alpha   90.00
_cell.angle_beta   90.00
_cell.angle_gamma   90.00
#
_symmetry.space_group_name_H-M   'P 1'
#
loop_
_entity.id
_entity.type
_entity.pdbx_description
1 polymer ?
#
loop_
_entity_poly.entity_id
_entity_poly.type
_entity_poly.pdbx_seq_one_letter_code
_entity_poly.pdbx_strand_id
1 'polypeptide(L)'
;MTDTLGPGGATTTVAPDLLAGFPFPFPEDRYRYSTNVEPARTPVTTAAGEWGTSVVDIDSEYRTEIDQRAVILAADPTRHAVLPHMVPAAWDAMLTVMGELAATCPEFRLASTGPDTWLWHNEILGIEQHFRYGDPASLPEEPLRYISSQVQEDIALLDQRNGQLHVDAGVVTFAADWSFGFDVGMSFLEIHGPVPRIHPEGVITRAHEFLKRLQPHQPYRRTNWTLTIDRRLDVSTEIYHKWGPDREVIQQVPDDEFGRRVHLRVEVQHLIRLPDSGAVMFLIRTYMLPLEQLATVEVWRRRTAEVLAELPGDMADYKGIIKFRDRAAQWLRAAAPATPETTGAGMPRWPASPPAVDTTGAAFLVVAIGDDPAAAHVSRNWVAAAEAAGGTRLVVLDSLGDAVDRSALQSALDECRTGTRVLVTGGQYDVMTALAMARNAGAVAAELSCYVTHTRDLPLYCAHCRETFRAEAVVGGVVACPGCARDLEVHEHHSPVMGSFLASAVGGDE
;
A
#
# COMPACT_ATOMS: atom_id res chain seq x y z
N MET A 1 -8.67 -30.66 6.74
CA MET A 1 -9.82 -30.19 7.53
C MET A 1 -10.30 -28.92 6.88
N THR A 2 -11.47 -28.97 6.27
CA THR A 2 -12.13 -27.87 5.56
C THR A 2 -12.70 -26.90 6.58
N ASP A 3 -12.15 -25.69 6.65
CA ASP A 3 -12.69 -24.63 7.49
C ASP A 3 -13.75 -23.87 6.69
N THR A 4 -15.00 -24.08 7.07
CA THR A 4 -16.19 -23.39 6.53
C THR A 4 -16.31 -22.03 7.19
N LEU A 5 -15.86 -20.97 6.51
CA LEU A 5 -16.14 -19.58 6.88
C LEU A 5 -17.63 -19.27 6.66
N GLY A 6 -18.33 -18.88 7.72
CA GLY A 6 -19.73 -18.45 7.68
C GLY A 6 -19.92 -17.06 7.03
N PRO A 7 -21.17 -16.64 6.74
CA PRO A 7 -21.46 -15.39 6.09
C PRO A 7 -21.42 -14.25 7.10
N GLY A 8 -20.22 -13.71 7.32
CA GLY A 8 -19.99 -12.42 7.96
C GLY A 8 -18.90 -11.71 7.17
N GLY A 9 -19.23 -10.57 6.58
CA GLY A 9 -18.33 -9.74 5.80
C GLY A 9 -17.21 -9.14 6.64
N ALA A 10 -16.21 -9.95 6.96
CA ALA A 10 -14.94 -9.49 7.48
C ALA A 10 -14.09 -9.01 6.29
N THR A 11 -13.75 -7.72 6.30
CA THR A 11 -12.70 -7.13 5.46
C THR A 11 -11.42 -7.96 5.63
N THR A 12 -10.70 -8.27 4.55
CA THR A 12 -9.43 -8.96 4.65
C THR A 12 -8.40 -7.99 5.21
N THR A 13 -8.10 -8.11 6.51
CA THR A 13 -7.04 -7.31 7.15
C THR A 13 -5.69 -7.73 6.59
N VAL A 14 -5.17 -6.96 5.64
CA VAL A 14 -3.80 -7.11 5.13
C VAL A 14 -2.85 -6.39 6.08
N ALA A 15 -1.67 -6.96 6.33
CA ALA A 15 -0.66 -6.34 7.19
C ALA A 15 -0.25 -4.96 6.63
N PRO A 16 -0.06 -3.92 7.49
CA PRO A 16 0.16 -2.55 7.02
C PRO A 16 1.37 -2.37 6.09
N ASP A 17 2.42 -3.17 6.29
CA ASP A 17 3.64 -3.16 5.47
C ASP A 17 3.38 -3.61 4.02
N LEU A 18 2.47 -4.57 3.81
CA LEU A 18 2.13 -5.06 2.48
C LEU A 18 1.42 -4.02 1.62
N LEU A 19 0.63 -3.12 2.22
CA LEU A 19 0.02 -1.99 1.50
C LEU A 19 1.04 -0.88 1.26
N ALA A 20 1.80 -0.50 2.29
CA ALA A 20 2.76 0.61 2.23
C ALA A 20 3.95 0.31 1.29
N GLY A 21 4.41 -0.94 1.26
CA GLY A 21 5.50 -1.43 0.41
C GLY A 21 5.04 -1.99 -0.94
N PHE A 22 3.74 -1.90 -1.28
CA PHE A 22 3.24 -2.52 -2.52
C PHE A 22 3.83 -1.83 -3.77
N PRO A 23 4.46 -2.58 -4.69
CA PRO A 23 5.11 -2.01 -5.88
C PRO A 23 4.10 -1.73 -6.99
N PHE A 24 3.21 -0.77 -6.79
CA PHE A 24 2.14 -0.46 -7.73
C PHE A 24 2.67 -0.22 -9.17
N PRO A 25 2.25 -1.01 -10.18
CA PRO A 25 3.01 -1.17 -11.42
C PRO A 25 2.63 -0.19 -12.53
N PHE A 26 1.63 0.66 -12.31
CA PHE A 26 1.03 1.50 -13.36
C PHE A 26 1.50 2.96 -13.25
N PRO A 27 2.44 3.41 -14.10
CA PRO A 27 2.81 4.82 -14.16
C PRO A 27 1.73 5.68 -14.84
N GLU A 28 0.97 5.09 -15.76
CA GLU A 28 -0.05 5.75 -16.59
C GLU A 28 -1.37 4.98 -16.56
N ASP A 29 -2.44 5.61 -17.03
CA ASP A 29 -3.79 5.01 -17.11
C ASP A 29 -3.95 4.03 -18.30
N ARG A 30 -2.84 3.72 -18.98
CA ARG A 30 -2.75 2.76 -20.07
C ARG A 30 -1.52 1.89 -19.90
N TYR A 31 -1.62 0.62 -20.28
CA TYR A 31 -0.50 -0.33 -20.21
C TYR A 31 -0.13 -0.88 -21.59
N ARG A 32 1.16 -0.79 -21.94
CA ARG A 32 1.77 -1.42 -23.11
C ARG A 32 3.10 -2.04 -22.71
N TYR A 33 3.54 -3.06 -23.45
CA TYR A 33 4.87 -3.60 -23.24
C TYR A 33 5.93 -2.56 -23.58
N SER A 34 6.96 -2.48 -22.76
CA SER A 34 8.12 -1.63 -22.97
C SER A 34 9.34 -2.29 -22.34
N THR A 35 10.53 -1.81 -22.66
CA THR A 35 11.75 -2.17 -21.93
C THR A 35 11.78 -1.35 -20.63
N ASN A 36 10.91 -1.70 -19.67
CA ASN A 36 10.73 -0.99 -18.40
C ASN A 36 11.82 -1.34 -17.37
N VAL A 37 13.08 -1.23 -17.77
CA VAL A 37 14.25 -1.58 -16.95
C VAL A 37 14.89 -0.32 -16.39
N GLU A 38 15.18 -0.31 -15.10
CA GLU A 38 15.80 0.79 -14.37
C GLU A 38 16.87 0.28 -13.39
N PRO A 39 17.82 1.12 -12.95
CA PRO A 39 18.75 0.73 -11.89
C PRO A 39 18.02 0.30 -10.62
N ALA A 40 18.41 -0.83 -10.04
CA ALA A 40 17.89 -1.27 -8.75
C ALA A 40 18.39 -0.36 -7.61
N ARG A 41 17.88 -0.57 -6.39
CA ARG A 41 18.19 0.24 -5.19
C ARG A 41 17.81 1.72 -5.32
N THR A 42 16.85 2.01 -6.19
CA THR A 42 16.25 3.34 -6.32
C THR A 42 14.92 3.35 -5.56
N PRO A 43 14.71 4.18 -4.54
CA PRO A 43 13.42 4.25 -3.85
C PRO A 43 12.32 4.76 -4.81
N VAL A 44 11.13 4.18 -4.70
CA VAL A 44 9.93 4.57 -5.45
C VAL A 44 8.84 4.93 -4.45
N THR A 45 8.54 6.23 -4.37
CA THR A 45 7.42 6.73 -3.56
C THR A 45 6.10 6.51 -4.29
N THR A 46 5.12 5.97 -3.59
CA THR A 46 3.75 5.73 -4.05
C THR A 46 2.76 6.48 -3.18
N ALA A 47 1.47 6.41 -3.52
CA ALA A 47 0.42 7.03 -2.71
C ALA A 47 0.20 6.36 -1.34
N ALA A 48 0.71 5.13 -1.13
CA ALA A 48 0.55 4.39 0.11
C ALA A 48 1.84 4.27 0.94
N GLY A 49 3.01 4.56 0.35
CA GLY A 49 4.30 4.40 1.01
C GLY A 49 5.46 4.40 0.02
N GLU A 50 6.46 3.57 0.25
CA GLU A 50 7.69 3.50 -0.54
C GLU A 50 8.17 2.05 -0.67
N TRP A 51 8.82 1.73 -1.79
CA TRP A 51 9.50 0.45 -2.00
C TRP A 51 10.77 0.63 -2.83
N GLY A 52 11.59 -0.43 -2.94
CA GLY A 52 12.68 -0.48 -3.91
C GLY A 52 14.04 0.06 -3.45
N THR A 53 14.24 0.27 -2.15
CA THR A 53 15.55 0.62 -1.57
C THR A 53 16.54 -0.56 -1.60
N SER A 54 16.02 -1.79 -1.62
CA SER A 54 16.79 -3.05 -1.54
C SER A 54 16.61 -3.90 -2.79
N VAL A 55 17.52 -4.87 -3.01
CA VAL A 55 17.41 -5.87 -4.09
C VAL A 55 16.64 -7.10 -3.61
N VAL A 56 16.95 -7.54 -2.40
CA VAL A 56 16.25 -8.60 -1.68
C VAL A 56 15.70 -7.96 -0.41
N ASP A 57 14.40 -8.09 -0.18
CA ASP A 57 13.72 -7.65 1.04
C ASP A 57 12.80 -8.74 1.57
N ILE A 58 12.41 -8.59 2.84
CA ILE A 58 11.42 -9.45 3.47
C ILE A 58 10.27 -8.62 3.98
N ASP A 59 9.06 -9.20 3.94
CA ASP A 59 7.85 -8.60 4.49
C ASP A 59 7.23 -9.49 5.58
N SER A 60 6.09 -9.07 6.10
CA SER A 60 5.32 -9.81 7.11
C SER A 60 4.86 -11.20 6.67
N GLU A 61 4.91 -11.53 5.37
CA GLU A 61 4.54 -12.84 4.82
C GLU A 61 5.73 -13.79 4.68
N TYR A 62 6.95 -13.36 5.03
CA TYR A 62 8.18 -14.14 4.84
C TYR A 62 8.03 -15.62 5.23
N ARG A 63 7.58 -15.91 6.45
CA ARG A 63 7.47 -17.28 6.93
C ARG A 63 6.39 -18.08 6.20
N THR A 64 5.25 -17.45 5.92
CA THR A 64 4.16 -18.05 5.14
C THR A 64 4.65 -18.49 3.76
N GLU A 65 5.39 -17.63 3.07
CA GLU A 65 5.86 -17.91 1.71
C GLU A 65 6.97 -18.98 1.71
N ILE A 66 7.91 -18.96 2.67
CA ILE A 66 8.93 -20.01 2.81
C ILE A 66 8.29 -21.37 3.08
N ASP A 67 7.31 -21.44 3.98
CA ASP A 67 6.60 -22.69 4.26
C ASP A 67 5.83 -23.19 3.03
N GLN A 68 5.21 -22.28 2.27
CA GLN A 68 4.52 -22.62 1.03
C GLN A 68 5.49 -23.16 -0.04
N ARG A 69 6.67 -22.55 -0.21
CA ARG A 69 7.72 -23.05 -1.11
C ARG A 69 8.17 -24.45 -0.73
N ALA A 70 8.36 -24.73 0.56
CA ALA A 70 8.72 -26.06 1.03
C ALA A 70 7.66 -27.10 0.68
N VAL A 71 6.37 -26.78 0.86
CA VAL A 71 5.25 -27.66 0.48
C VAL A 71 5.22 -27.92 -1.03
N ILE A 72 5.44 -26.90 -1.86
CA ILE A 72 5.46 -27.02 -3.32
C ILE A 72 6.61 -27.91 -3.77
N LEU A 73 7.83 -27.66 -3.28
CA LEU A 73 9.03 -28.45 -3.63
C LEU A 73 8.92 -29.91 -3.15
N ALA A 74 8.27 -30.16 -2.02
CA ALA A 74 8.03 -31.52 -1.54
C ALA A 74 7.02 -32.27 -2.41
N ALA A 75 5.99 -31.58 -2.92
CA ALA A 75 4.98 -32.17 -3.80
C ALA A 75 5.50 -32.35 -5.24
N ASP A 76 6.34 -31.44 -5.71
CA ASP A 76 6.87 -31.43 -7.06
C ASP A 76 8.34 -30.94 -7.09
N PRO A 77 9.30 -31.86 -7.02
CA PRO A 77 10.72 -31.51 -7.08
C PRO A 77 11.17 -30.92 -8.41
N THR A 78 10.37 -31.01 -9.48
CA THR A 78 10.74 -30.49 -10.81
C THR A 78 10.78 -28.96 -10.87
N ARG A 79 10.27 -28.29 -9.83
CA ARG A 79 10.38 -26.83 -9.64
C ARG A 79 11.81 -26.36 -9.34
N HIS A 80 12.72 -27.29 -9.07
CA HIS A 80 14.15 -27.05 -8.89
C HIS A 80 14.93 -27.81 -9.96
N ALA A 81 15.86 -27.11 -10.61
CA ALA A 81 16.79 -27.73 -11.55
C ALA A 81 18.10 -26.94 -11.52
N VAL A 82 19.23 -27.65 -11.53
CA VAL A 82 20.56 -27.07 -11.71
C VAL A 82 21.32 -27.98 -12.65
N LEU A 83 21.51 -27.56 -13.91
CA LEU A 83 22.32 -28.33 -14.84
C LEU A 83 23.78 -28.39 -14.37
N PRO A 84 24.54 -29.46 -14.66
CA PRO A 84 25.87 -29.66 -14.07
C PRO A 84 26.86 -28.50 -14.26
N HIS A 85 26.81 -27.79 -15.39
CA HIS A 85 27.68 -26.64 -15.65
C HIS A 85 27.29 -25.38 -14.86
N MET A 86 26.08 -25.34 -14.28
CA MET A 86 25.55 -24.21 -13.52
C MET A 86 25.86 -24.28 -12.02
N VAL A 87 26.50 -25.35 -11.53
CA VAL A 87 26.88 -25.48 -10.11
C VAL A 87 27.69 -24.27 -9.61
N PRO A 88 28.69 -23.73 -10.35
CA PRO A 88 29.38 -22.51 -9.92
C PRO A 88 28.44 -21.30 -9.81
N ALA A 89 27.49 -21.14 -10.74
CA ALA A 89 26.51 -20.05 -10.70
C ALA A 89 25.53 -20.19 -9.53
N ALA A 90 25.20 -21.41 -9.09
CA ALA A 90 24.37 -21.66 -7.92
C ALA A 90 25.06 -21.19 -6.61
N TRP A 91 26.36 -21.48 -6.46
CA TRP A 91 27.16 -20.98 -5.33
C TRP A 91 27.25 -19.45 -5.32
N ASP A 92 27.55 -18.87 -6.48
CA ASP A 92 27.68 -17.43 -6.68
C ASP A 92 26.35 -16.69 -6.39
N ALA A 93 25.23 -17.23 -6.88
CA ALA A 93 23.88 -16.75 -6.58
C ALA A 93 23.57 -16.80 -5.08
N MET A 94 23.84 -17.94 -4.41
CA MET A 94 23.63 -18.07 -2.97
C MET A 94 24.40 -17.02 -2.19
N LEU A 95 25.70 -16.87 -2.45
CA LEU A 95 26.53 -15.93 -1.71
C LEU A 95 26.12 -14.48 -1.99
N THR A 96 25.75 -14.17 -3.24
CA THR A 96 25.21 -12.85 -3.63
C THR A 96 23.93 -12.53 -2.85
N VAL A 97 22.98 -13.45 -2.80
CA VAL A 97 21.70 -13.26 -2.10
C VAL A 97 21.89 -13.14 -0.58
N MET A 98 22.76 -13.96 0.02
CA MET A 98 23.12 -13.81 1.44
C MET A 98 23.73 -12.43 1.73
N GLY A 99 24.56 -11.92 0.81
CA GLY A 99 25.13 -10.58 0.90
C GLY A 99 24.09 -9.47 0.84
N GLU A 100 23.12 -9.57 -0.08
CA GLU A 100 22.01 -8.61 -0.16
C GLU A 100 21.16 -8.63 1.13
N LEU A 101 20.73 -9.81 1.59
CA LEU A 101 19.97 -9.96 2.84
C LEU A 101 20.70 -9.37 4.05
N ALA A 102 21.97 -9.74 4.25
CA ALA A 102 22.75 -9.27 5.40
C ALA A 102 23.02 -7.75 5.36
N ALA A 103 22.95 -7.13 4.18
CA ALA A 103 23.11 -5.68 4.04
C ALA A 103 21.84 -4.89 4.38
N THR A 104 20.66 -5.49 4.20
CA THR A 104 19.36 -4.78 4.25
C THR A 104 18.46 -5.23 5.38
N CYS A 105 18.67 -6.43 5.93
CA CYS A 105 17.79 -7.05 6.92
C CYS A 105 18.59 -7.46 8.17
N PRO A 106 18.37 -6.83 9.33
CA PRO A 106 19.18 -7.04 10.54
C PRO A 106 19.11 -8.46 11.14
N GLU A 107 18.06 -9.22 10.79
CA GLU A 107 17.86 -10.61 11.19
C GLU A 107 18.81 -11.59 10.48
N PHE A 108 19.52 -11.11 9.44
CA PHE A 108 20.42 -11.90 8.63
C PHE A 108 21.86 -11.42 8.81
N ARG A 109 22.80 -12.35 8.96
CA ARG A 109 24.22 -12.03 9.11
C ARG A 109 25.06 -12.99 8.27
N LEU A 110 26.00 -12.43 7.53
CA LEU A 110 27.00 -13.16 6.77
C LEU A 110 28.40 -12.71 7.23
N ALA A 111 29.22 -13.65 7.70
CA ALA A 111 30.58 -13.36 8.14
C ALA A 111 31.59 -14.30 7.47
N SER A 112 32.68 -13.74 6.93
CA SER A 112 33.84 -14.53 6.51
C SER A 112 34.61 -15.00 7.75
N THR A 113 34.89 -16.30 7.83
CA THR A 113 35.66 -16.94 8.90
C THR A 113 37.04 -17.43 8.42
N GLY A 114 37.34 -17.25 7.14
CA GLY A 114 38.54 -17.70 6.45
C GLY A 114 38.44 -17.41 4.94
N PRO A 115 39.42 -17.86 4.12
CA PRO A 115 39.47 -17.51 2.69
C PRO A 115 38.21 -17.90 1.89
N ASP A 116 37.71 -19.11 2.09
CA ASP A 116 36.50 -19.64 1.42
C ASP A 116 35.41 -20.05 2.41
N THR A 117 35.58 -19.75 3.71
CA THR A 117 34.69 -20.24 4.77
C THR A 117 33.84 -19.12 5.33
N TRP A 118 32.57 -19.42 5.53
CA TRP A 118 31.53 -18.46 5.86
C TRP A 118 30.67 -18.97 7.01
N LEU A 119 30.18 -18.03 7.80
CA LEU A 119 29.13 -18.23 8.79
C LEU A 119 27.91 -17.43 8.36
N TRP A 120 26.82 -18.15 8.08
CA TRP A 120 25.51 -17.59 7.76
C TRP A 120 24.56 -17.74 8.94
N HIS A 121 23.86 -16.67 9.29
CA HIS A 121 22.82 -16.65 10.31
C HIS A 121 21.53 -16.10 9.70
N ASN A 122 20.43 -16.84 9.82
CA ASN A 122 19.07 -16.37 9.61
C ASN A 122 18.29 -16.56 10.91
N GLU A 123 18.08 -15.45 11.63
CA GLU A 123 17.49 -15.45 12.98
C GLU A 123 16.00 -15.85 12.97
N ILE A 124 15.28 -15.48 11.90
CA ILE A 124 13.84 -15.75 11.76
C ILE A 124 13.56 -17.26 11.67
N LEU A 125 14.42 -17.99 10.95
CA LEU A 125 14.31 -19.43 10.78
C LEU A 125 15.16 -20.22 11.80
N GLY A 126 15.95 -19.55 12.65
CA GLY A 126 16.84 -20.18 13.61
C GLY A 126 17.98 -20.96 12.96
N ILE A 127 18.47 -20.50 11.82
CA ILE A 127 19.54 -21.15 11.05
C ILE A 127 20.88 -20.50 11.41
N GLU A 128 21.84 -21.34 11.80
CA GLU A 128 23.26 -21.01 11.86
C GLU A 128 24.01 -22.05 11.03
N GLN A 129 24.62 -21.63 9.92
CA GLN A 129 25.29 -22.51 8.98
C GLN A 129 26.73 -22.07 8.75
N HIS A 130 27.66 -22.95 9.13
CA HIS A 130 29.05 -22.85 8.71
C HIS A 130 29.21 -23.60 7.39
N PHE A 131 29.74 -22.94 6.36
CA PHE A 131 29.96 -23.57 5.06
C PHE A 131 31.27 -23.13 4.42
N ARG A 132 31.73 -23.91 3.44
CA ARG A 132 32.86 -23.58 2.58
C ARG A 132 32.36 -23.41 1.15
N TYR A 133 32.60 -22.24 0.58
CA TYR A 133 32.22 -21.92 -0.80
C TYR A 133 32.82 -22.93 -1.77
N GLY A 134 31.98 -23.51 -2.63
CA GLY A 134 32.36 -24.54 -3.61
C GLY A 134 32.44 -25.97 -3.06
N ASP A 135 32.26 -26.19 -1.76
CA ASP A 135 32.25 -27.53 -1.15
C ASP A 135 30.81 -27.97 -0.82
N PRO A 136 30.17 -28.83 -1.64
CA PRO A 136 28.79 -29.25 -1.41
C PRO A 136 28.62 -30.09 -0.14
N ALA A 137 29.68 -30.70 0.39
CA ALA A 137 29.59 -31.45 1.64
C ALA A 137 29.44 -30.53 2.88
N SER A 138 29.65 -29.23 2.72
CA SER A 138 29.56 -28.24 3.79
C SER A 138 28.17 -27.60 3.92
N LEU A 139 27.22 -27.94 3.04
CA LEU A 139 25.82 -27.51 3.10
C LEU A 139 24.89 -28.71 3.25
N PRO A 140 23.72 -28.54 3.89
CA PRO A 140 22.74 -29.61 4.01
C PRO A 140 22.02 -29.91 2.68
N GLU A 141 22.01 -28.94 1.76
CA GLU A 141 21.34 -29.03 0.46
C GLU A 141 22.19 -28.37 -0.63
N GLU A 142 21.81 -28.58 -1.90
CA GLU A 142 22.39 -27.88 -3.04
C GLU A 142 22.26 -26.35 -2.86
N PRO A 143 23.29 -25.53 -3.17
CA PRO A 143 23.33 -24.11 -2.84
C PRO A 143 22.09 -23.29 -3.24
N LEU A 144 21.58 -23.49 -4.47
CA LEU A 144 20.42 -22.73 -4.94
C LEU A 144 19.15 -23.16 -4.19
N ARG A 145 18.98 -24.46 -3.93
CA ARG A 145 17.90 -24.98 -3.09
C ARG A 145 17.98 -24.42 -1.67
N TYR A 146 19.17 -24.43 -1.07
CA TYR A 146 19.43 -23.95 0.29
C TYR A 146 19.09 -22.47 0.47
N ILE A 147 19.47 -21.59 -0.46
CA ILE A 147 19.16 -20.16 -0.34
C ILE A 147 17.71 -19.85 -0.69
N SER A 148 17.14 -20.56 -1.67
CA SER A 148 15.74 -20.38 -2.07
C SER A 148 14.76 -20.71 -0.93
N SER A 149 15.11 -21.62 -0.02
CA SER A 149 14.31 -21.88 1.18
C SER A 149 14.40 -20.78 2.25
N GLN A 150 15.06 -19.65 1.94
CA GLN A 150 15.30 -18.55 2.86
C GLN A 150 15.02 -17.17 2.23
N VAL A 151 14.53 -17.12 0.99
CA VAL A 151 14.11 -15.90 0.29
C VAL A 151 12.74 -16.04 -0.35
N GLN A 152 12.03 -14.93 -0.47
CA GLN A 152 10.67 -14.89 -1.02
C GLN A 152 10.65 -14.88 -2.56
N GLU A 153 11.78 -14.58 -3.19
CA GLU A 153 11.96 -14.56 -4.64
C GLU A 153 12.05 -15.96 -5.22
N ASP A 154 11.38 -16.21 -6.34
CA ASP A 154 11.81 -17.28 -7.26
C ASP A 154 13.13 -16.86 -7.92
N ILE A 155 14.01 -17.83 -8.19
CA ILE A 155 15.35 -17.58 -8.73
C ILE A 155 15.52 -18.36 -10.01
N ALA A 156 15.90 -17.68 -11.10
CA ALA A 156 16.36 -18.31 -12.33
C ALA A 156 17.76 -17.81 -12.70
N LEU A 157 18.62 -18.72 -13.14
CA LEU A 157 19.98 -18.43 -13.55
C LEU A 157 20.13 -18.71 -15.05
N LEU A 158 20.59 -17.68 -15.76
CA LEU A 158 20.78 -17.70 -17.19
C LEU A 158 22.26 -17.85 -17.52
N ASP A 159 22.61 -18.93 -18.21
CA ASP A 159 23.92 -19.08 -18.84
C ASP A 159 24.01 -18.22 -20.10
N GLN A 160 25.16 -17.58 -20.33
CA GLN A 160 25.43 -16.80 -21.52
C GLN A 160 26.42 -17.54 -22.43
N ARG A 161 25.89 -18.28 -23.41
CA ARG A 161 26.69 -19.03 -24.39
C ARG A 161 26.24 -18.76 -25.82
N ASN A 162 27.17 -18.86 -26.77
CA ASN A 162 26.87 -18.74 -28.22
C ASN A 162 26.08 -17.47 -28.59
N GLY A 163 26.27 -16.38 -27.86
CA GLY A 163 25.56 -15.11 -28.07
C GLY A 163 24.09 -15.10 -27.64
N GLN A 164 23.62 -16.12 -26.90
CA GLN A 164 22.28 -16.25 -26.34
C GLN A 164 22.33 -16.36 -24.82
N LEU A 165 21.17 -16.17 -24.18
CA LEU A 165 20.94 -16.49 -22.77
C LEU A 165 20.05 -17.74 -22.69
N HIS A 166 20.40 -18.70 -21.83
CA HIS A 166 19.63 -19.93 -21.61
C HIS A 166 19.31 -20.13 -20.14
N VAL A 167 18.07 -20.49 -19.81
CA VAL A 167 17.70 -20.79 -18.43
C VAL A 167 18.13 -22.21 -18.07
N ASP A 168 19.20 -22.34 -17.30
CA ASP A 168 19.84 -23.64 -17.06
C ASP A 168 19.87 -24.03 -15.58
N ALA A 169 19.50 -23.11 -14.69
CA ALA A 169 19.33 -23.41 -13.27
C ALA A 169 18.26 -22.49 -12.64
N GLY A 170 17.63 -22.95 -11.56
CA GLY A 170 16.59 -22.18 -10.89
C GLY A 170 15.81 -22.95 -9.84
N VAL A 171 15.10 -22.20 -9.00
CA VAL A 171 14.03 -22.65 -8.11
C VAL A 171 12.83 -21.73 -8.36
N VAL A 172 11.77 -22.28 -8.94
CA VAL A 172 10.59 -21.51 -9.32
C VAL A 172 9.33 -22.20 -8.79
N THR A 173 8.81 -21.70 -7.69
CA THR A 173 7.63 -22.25 -7.01
C THR A 173 6.39 -21.39 -7.15
N PHE A 174 6.56 -20.10 -7.42
CA PHE A 174 5.48 -19.12 -7.45
C PHE A 174 5.20 -18.65 -8.89
N ALA A 175 5.39 -19.50 -9.89
CA ALA A 175 5.21 -19.15 -11.30
C ALA A 175 3.81 -18.59 -11.64
N ALA A 176 3.77 -17.68 -12.61
CA ALA A 176 2.57 -17.04 -13.14
C ALA A 176 2.13 -17.66 -14.49
N ASP A 177 1.49 -18.84 -14.46
CA ASP A 177 1.00 -19.56 -15.65
C ASP A 177 2.10 -20.00 -16.65
N TRP A 178 3.25 -20.41 -16.10
CA TRP A 178 4.35 -21.03 -16.85
C TRP A 178 4.99 -22.16 -16.04
N SER A 179 5.80 -23.00 -16.70
CA SER A 179 6.46 -24.16 -16.11
C SER A 179 7.98 -24.03 -16.24
N PHE A 180 8.65 -23.94 -15.09
CA PHE A 180 10.11 -23.89 -15.08
C PHE A 180 10.72 -25.20 -15.59
N GLY A 181 10.17 -26.35 -15.20
CA GLY A 181 10.66 -27.65 -15.66
C GLY A 181 10.57 -27.83 -17.18
N PHE A 182 9.60 -27.18 -17.85
CA PHE A 182 9.51 -27.13 -19.30
C PHE A 182 10.56 -26.22 -19.94
N ASP A 183 10.85 -25.07 -19.31
CA ASP A 183 11.72 -24.04 -19.87
C ASP A 183 13.22 -24.34 -19.71
N VAL A 184 13.62 -25.24 -18.80
CA VAL A 184 15.04 -25.57 -18.56
C VAL A 184 15.76 -25.98 -19.85
N GLY A 185 16.85 -25.28 -20.16
CA GLY A 185 17.68 -25.45 -21.35
C GLY A 185 17.30 -24.56 -22.53
N MET A 186 16.08 -23.98 -22.51
CA MET A 186 15.61 -23.10 -23.58
C MET A 186 16.32 -21.75 -23.55
N SER A 187 16.48 -21.16 -24.74
CA SER A 187 17.01 -19.81 -24.89
C SER A 187 15.97 -18.74 -24.55
N PHE A 188 16.44 -17.54 -24.22
CA PHE A 188 15.62 -16.37 -23.95
C PHE A 188 14.59 -16.10 -25.07
N LEU A 189 14.98 -16.29 -26.33
CA LEU A 189 14.08 -16.08 -27.47
C LEU A 189 13.01 -17.18 -27.58
N GLU A 190 13.34 -18.43 -27.25
CA GLU A 190 12.39 -19.54 -27.28
C GLU A 190 11.33 -19.40 -26.19
N ILE A 191 11.75 -19.11 -24.95
CA ILE A 191 10.85 -18.95 -23.80
C ILE A 191 9.86 -17.80 -24.03
N HIS A 192 10.30 -16.70 -24.65
CA HIS A 192 9.46 -15.53 -24.90
C HIS A 192 8.67 -15.61 -26.23
N GLY A 193 8.73 -16.73 -26.96
CA GLY A 193 7.95 -16.93 -28.19
C GLY A 193 6.42 -16.76 -28.03
N PRO A 194 5.79 -17.16 -26.90
CA PRO A 194 4.35 -17.01 -26.69
C PRO A 194 3.88 -15.57 -26.46
N VAL A 195 4.77 -14.61 -26.20
CA VAL A 195 4.34 -13.27 -25.74
C VAL A 195 3.81 -12.43 -26.92
N PRO A 196 2.55 -11.96 -26.88
CA PRO A 196 1.94 -11.28 -28.01
C PRO A 196 2.54 -9.89 -28.24
N ARG A 197 2.51 -9.44 -29.49
CA ARG A 197 2.91 -8.08 -29.93
C ARG A 197 4.38 -7.70 -29.73
N ILE A 198 5.25 -8.60 -29.29
CA ILE A 198 6.63 -8.22 -28.96
C ILE A 198 7.60 -8.32 -30.15
N HIS A 199 7.34 -9.24 -31.08
CA HIS A 199 8.17 -9.39 -32.29
C HIS A 199 8.16 -8.17 -33.23
N PRO A 200 7.03 -7.47 -33.49
CA PRO A 200 7.01 -6.28 -34.34
C PRO A 200 7.72 -5.06 -33.70
N GLU A 201 7.77 -4.98 -32.37
CA GLU A 201 8.23 -3.80 -31.64
C GLU A 201 9.72 -3.88 -31.20
N GLY A 202 10.35 -5.05 -31.38
CA GLY A 202 11.77 -5.29 -31.09
C GLY A 202 12.14 -5.25 -29.60
N VAL A 203 11.16 -5.28 -28.69
CA VAL A 203 11.38 -5.15 -27.24
C VAL A 203 12.15 -6.35 -26.68
N ILE A 204 11.81 -7.58 -27.08
CA ILE A 204 12.54 -8.81 -26.69
C ILE A 204 14.00 -8.74 -27.13
N THR A 205 14.28 -8.33 -28.36
CA THR A 205 15.66 -8.26 -28.88
C THR A 205 16.48 -7.21 -28.13
N ARG A 206 15.91 -6.04 -27.82
CA ARG A 206 16.58 -5.02 -27.01
C ARG A 206 16.83 -5.50 -25.58
N ALA A 207 15.86 -6.17 -24.96
CA ALA A 207 16.02 -6.75 -23.64
C ALA A 207 17.13 -7.81 -23.63
N HIS A 208 17.16 -8.70 -24.63
CA HIS A 208 18.19 -9.73 -24.78
C HIS A 208 19.60 -9.12 -24.87
N GLU A 209 19.78 -8.11 -25.72
CA GLU A 209 21.07 -7.41 -25.87
C GLU A 209 21.48 -6.62 -24.61
N PHE A 210 20.51 -6.04 -23.90
CA PHE A 210 20.74 -5.37 -22.62
C PHE A 210 21.25 -6.36 -21.57
N LEU A 211 20.55 -7.49 -21.38
CA LEU A 211 20.91 -8.52 -20.40
C LEU A 211 22.32 -9.06 -20.63
N LYS A 212 22.68 -9.31 -21.89
CA LYS A 212 24.02 -9.78 -22.29
C LYS A 212 25.16 -8.82 -21.93
N ARG A 213 24.85 -7.54 -21.71
CA ARG A 213 25.81 -6.48 -21.40
C ARG A 213 25.83 -6.09 -19.92
N LEU A 214 24.96 -6.66 -19.09
CA LEU A 214 24.95 -6.42 -17.64
C LEU A 214 26.33 -6.65 -17.04
N GLN A 215 26.77 -5.67 -16.24
CA GLN A 215 28.04 -5.72 -15.52
C GLN A 215 27.80 -6.12 -14.05
N PRO A 216 28.75 -6.80 -13.41
CA PRO A 216 28.68 -7.06 -11.97
C PRO A 216 28.52 -5.77 -11.16
N HIS A 217 27.87 -5.88 -10.00
CA HIS A 217 27.62 -4.75 -9.08
C HIS A 217 26.74 -3.62 -9.64
N GLN A 218 26.10 -3.82 -10.79
CA GLN A 218 25.11 -2.91 -11.36
C GLN A 218 23.77 -3.65 -11.53
N PRO A 219 23.06 -3.96 -10.42
CA PRO A 219 21.77 -4.61 -10.51
C PRO A 219 20.75 -3.67 -11.15
N TYR A 220 19.92 -4.22 -12.03
CA TYR A 220 18.77 -3.54 -12.61
C TYR A 220 17.50 -4.23 -12.14
N ARG A 221 16.36 -3.56 -12.29
CA ARG A 221 15.07 -4.16 -12.05
C ARG A 221 14.02 -3.72 -13.05
N ARG A 222 12.92 -4.46 -13.07
CA ARG A 222 11.70 -4.11 -13.79
C ARG A 222 10.48 -4.64 -13.04
N THR A 223 9.30 -4.16 -13.41
CA THR A 223 8.04 -4.72 -12.92
C THR A 223 7.32 -5.52 -14.01
N ASN A 224 6.67 -6.60 -13.60
CA ASN A 224 5.67 -7.32 -14.38
C ASN A 224 4.40 -7.44 -13.52
N TRP A 225 3.25 -7.67 -14.14
CA TRP A 225 2.00 -7.76 -13.39
C TRP A 225 0.97 -8.66 -14.07
N THR A 226 0.05 -9.20 -13.29
CA THR A 226 -1.19 -9.86 -13.75
C THR A 226 -2.27 -9.74 -12.67
N LEU A 227 -3.45 -10.32 -12.90
CA LEU A 227 -4.42 -10.58 -11.82
C LEU A 227 -4.40 -12.05 -11.44
N THR A 228 -4.60 -12.34 -10.17
CA THR A 228 -4.67 -13.70 -9.65
C THR A 228 -5.86 -13.82 -8.72
N ILE A 229 -6.51 -14.99 -8.74
CA ILE A 229 -7.66 -15.27 -7.88
C ILE A 229 -7.13 -15.96 -6.62
N ASP A 230 -7.59 -15.45 -5.49
CA ASP A 230 -7.12 -15.71 -4.14
C ASP A 230 -5.62 -15.34 -3.95
N ARG A 231 -5.12 -15.39 -2.71
CA ARG A 231 -3.70 -15.16 -2.39
C ARG A 231 -2.84 -16.39 -2.77
N ARG A 232 -2.97 -16.86 -4.01
CA ARG A 232 -2.31 -18.07 -4.52
C ARG A 232 -1.01 -17.71 -5.23
N LEU A 233 0.12 -18.08 -4.62
CA LEU A 233 1.45 -17.91 -5.22
C LEU A 233 1.74 -18.92 -6.34
N ASP A 234 1.42 -20.20 -6.13
CA ASP A 234 1.60 -21.25 -7.16
C ASP A 234 0.39 -21.26 -8.11
N VAL A 235 0.52 -20.54 -9.22
CA VAL A 235 -0.40 -20.60 -10.37
C VAL A 235 0.33 -21.15 -11.60
N SER A 236 1.19 -22.14 -11.36
CA SER A 236 1.95 -22.85 -12.39
C SER A 236 1.08 -23.78 -13.24
N THR A 237 1.56 -24.09 -14.44
CA THR A 237 0.85 -24.98 -15.39
C THR A 237 0.68 -26.40 -14.84
N GLU A 238 1.61 -26.87 -14.00
CA GLU A 238 1.64 -28.18 -13.35
C GLU A 238 0.37 -28.46 -12.54
N ILE A 239 -0.20 -27.42 -11.93
CA ILE A 239 -1.43 -27.52 -11.12
C ILE A 239 -2.60 -26.74 -11.71
N TYR A 240 -2.62 -26.50 -13.03
CA TYR A 240 -3.68 -25.76 -13.73
C TYR A 240 -5.09 -26.26 -13.36
N HIS A 241 -5.29 -27.58 -13.26
CA HIS A 241 -6.57 -28.17 -12.86
C HIS A 241 -7.09 -27.72 -11.48
N LYS A 242 -6.23 -27.21 -10.59
CA LYS A 242 -6.58 -26.74 -9.25
C LYS A 242 -6.96 -25.26 -9.18
N TRP A 243 -6.53 -24.44 -10.14
CA TRP A 243 -6.70 -22.98 -10.09
C TRP A 243 -7.33 -22.40 -11.37
N GLY A 244 -7.18 -23.06 -12.52
CA GLY A 244 -7.78 -22.65 -13.80
C GLY A 244 -9.31 -22.50 -13.75
N PRO A 245 -10.06 -23.43 -13.11
CA PRO A 245 -11.51 -23.30 -12.94
C PRO A 245 -11.96 -22.03 -12.20
N ASP A 246 -11.10 -21.46 -11.33
CA ASP A 246 -11.45 -20.28 -10.54
C ASP A 246 -11.75 -19.07 -11.44
N ARG A 247 -11.16 -19.01 -12.65
CA ARG A 247 -11.41 -17.95 -13.65
C ARG A 247 -12.87 -17.89 -14.13
N GLU A 248 -13.59 -19.02 -14.07
CA GLU A 248 -15.04 -19.05 -14.35
C GLU A 248 -15.85 -18.75 -13.10
N VAL A 249 -15.49 -19.37 -11.98
CA VAL A 249 -16.22 -19.24 -10.71
C VAL A 249 -16.25 -17.79 -10.22
N ILE A 250 -15.12 -17.07 -10.33
CA ILE A 250 -14.99 -15.69 -9.86
C ILE A 250 -15.95 -14.72 -10.56
N GLN A 251 -16.45 -15.05 -11.75
CA GLN A 251 -17.41 -14.20 -12.46
C GLN A 251 -18.81 -14.23 -11.85
N GLN A 252 -19.10 -15.18 -10.97
CA GLN A 252 -20.44 -15.40 -10.40
C GLN A 252 -20.54 -15.08 -8.89
N VAL A 253 -19.42 -14.79 -8.23
CA VAL A 253 -19.43 -14.45 -6.80
C VAL A 253 -20.01 -13.05 -6.54
N PRO A 254 -20.53 -12.73 -5.35
CA PRO A 254 -20.92 -11.37 -4.96
C PRO A 254 -19.76 -10.36 -5.02
N ASP A 255 -20.05 -9.06 -5.12
CA ASP A 255 -19.02 -8.03 -5.29
C ASP A 255 -18.08 -7.88 -4.08
N ASP A 256 -18.58 -8.05 -2.85
CA ASP A 256 -17.74 -8.03 -1.65
C ASP A 256 -16.76 -9.21 -1.63
N GLU A 257 -17.18 -10.38 -2.14
CA GLU A 257 -16.30 -11.54 -2.30
C GLU A 257 -15.32 -11.33 -3.46
N PHE A 258 -15.78 -10.74 -4.57
CA PHE A 258 -14.93 -10.47 -5.74
C PHE A 258 -13.73 -9.58 -5.38
N GLY A 259 -13.95 -8.49 -4.65
CA GLY A 259 -12.90 -7.57 -4.21
C GLY A 259 -11.86 -8.21 -3.29
N ARG A 260 -12.30 -9.13 -2.42
CA ARG A 260 -11.44 -9.91 -1.52
C ARG A 260 -10.59 -10.95 -2.24
N ARG A 261 -11.16 -11.60 -3.25
CA ARG A 261 -10.53 -12.74 -3.91
C ARG A 261 -9.65 -12.34 -5.08
N VAL A 262 -10.00 -11.32 -5.86
CA VAL A 262 -9.14 -10.90 -6.97
C VAL A 262 -7.99 -10.07 -6.43
N HIS A 263 -6.76 -10.46 -6.76
CA HIS A 263 -5.54 -9.78 -6.34
C HIS A 263 -4.83 -9.18 -7.56
N LEU A 264 -4.32 -7.96 -7.40
CA LEU A 264 -3.27 -7.46 -8.28
C LEU A 264 -1.96 -8.15 -7.87
N ARG A 265 -1.41 -8.94 -8.78
CA ARG A 265 -0.14 -9.64 -8.62
C ARG A 265 0.95 -8.86 -9.36
N VAL A 266 1.99 -8.45 -8.64
CA VAL A 266 3.13 -7.73 -9.19
C VAL A 266 4.41 -8.51 -8.94
N GLU A 267 5.23 -8.63 -9.97
CA GLU A 267 6.57 -9.17 -9.86
C GLU A 267 7.58 -8.03 -9.95
N VAL A 268 8.36 -7.83 -8.90
CA VAL A 268 9.58 -7.02 -8.97
C VAL A 268 10.71 -7.96 -9.35
N GLN A 269 11.28 -7.71 -10.52
CA GLN A 269 12.21 -8.62 -11.14
C GLN A 269 13.60 -7.99 -11.17
N HIS A 270 14.55 -8.55 -10.44
CA HIS A 270 15.93 -8.09 -10.42
C HIS A 270 16.80 -8.85 -11.40
N LEU A 271 17.69 -8.12 -12.07
CA LEU A 271 18.59 -8.59 -13.13
C LEU A 271 20.02 -8.29 -12.70
N ILE A 272 20.77 -9.33 -12.38
CA ILE A 272 22.07 -9.21 -11.72
C ILE A 272 23.08 -10.05 -12.48
N ARG A 273 24.19 -9.44 -12.92
CA ARG A 273 25.34 -10.21 -13.39
C ARG A 273 26.09 -10.73 -12.17
N LEU A 274 26.17 -12.05 -12.05
CA LEU A 274 26.91 -12.69 -10.97
C LEU A 274 28.43 -12.55 -11.20
N PRO A 275 29.21 -12.13 -10.20
CA PRO A 275 30.60 -11.73 -10.36
C PRO A 275 31.56 -12.88 -10.66
N ASP A 276 31.36 -14.07 -10.11
CA ASP A 276 32.33 -15.18 -10.22
C ASP A 276 32.04 -16.06 -11.44
N SER A 277 30.78 -16.42 -11.64
CA SER A 277 30.29 -17.29 -12.69
C SER A 277 30.04 -16.56 -14.00
N GLY A 278 29.78 -15.25 -13.92
CA GLY A 278 29.34 -14.47 -15.07
C GLY A 278 27.94 -14.83 -15.56
N ALA A 279 27.16 -15.66 -14.86
CA ALA A 279 25.76 -15.92 -15.22
C ALA A 279 24.87 -14.70 -14.91
N VAL A 280 23.68 -14.62 -15.51
CA VAL A 280 22.67 -13.62 -15.11
C VAL A 280 21.72 -14.27 -14.12
N MET A 281 21.64 -13.71 -12.92
CA MET A 281 20.61 -14.05 -11.94
C MET A 281 19.37 -13.18 -12.17
N PHE A 282 18.23 -13.87 -12.28
CA PHE A 282 16.90 -13.30 -12.40
C PHE A 282 16.13 -13.64 -11.13
N LEU A 283 15.97 -12.66 -10.25
CA LEU A 283 15.14 -12.80 -9.05
C LEU A 283 13.73 -12.30 -9.37
N ILE A 284 12.71 -13.03 -8.92
CA ILE A 284 11.30 -12.73 -9.18
C ILE A 284 10.58 -12.64 -7.84
N ARG A 285 10.49 -11.44 -7.27
CA ARG A 285 9.73 -11.19 -6.04
C ARG A 285 8.26 -10.97 -6.37
N THR A 286 7.38 -11.81 -5.84
CA THR A 286 5.94 -11.72 -6.09
C THR A 286 5.20 -11.03 -4.93
N TYR A 287 4.61 -9.88 -5.20
CA TYR A 287 3.72 -9.16 -4.30
C TYR A 287 2.27 -9.35 -4.76
N MET A 288 1.34 -9.48 -3.81
CA MET A 288 -0.09 -9.61 -4.12
C MET A 288 -0.91 -8.74 -3.18
N LEU A 289 -1.82 -7.94 -3.74
CA LEU A 289 -2.74 -7.10 -2.98
C LEU A 289 -4.17 -7.34 -3.47
N PRO A 290 -5.14 -7.68 -2.61
CA PRO A 290 -6.53 -7.85 -3.02
C PRO A 290 -7.11 -6.52 -3.51
N LEU A 291 -8.03 -6.58 -4.47
CA LEU A 291 -8.64 -5.39 -5.07
C LEU A 291 -9.37 -4.53 -4.02
N GLU A 292 -9.92 -5.12 -2.97
CA GLU A 292 -10.51 -4.37 -1.86
C GLU A 292 -9.50 -3.46 -1.13
N GLN A 293 -8.27 -3.92 -0.91
CA GLN A 293 -7.24 -3.13 -0.26
C GLN A 293 -6.63 -2.13 -1.24
N LEU A 294 -6.43 -2.55 -2.50
CA LEU A 294 -6.00 -1.66 -3.57
C LEU A 294 -6.99 -0.48 -3.77
N ALA A 295 -8.29 -0.74 -3.63
CA ALA A 295 -9.34 0.25 -3.78
C ALA A 295 -9.33 1.34 -2.69
N THR A 296 -8.72 1.07 -1.52
CA THR A 296 -8.55 2.07 -0.46
C THR A 296 -7.61 3.22 -0.86
N VAL A 297 -6.74 2.98 -1.85
CA VAL A 297 -5.84 3.98 -2.41
C VAL A 297 -6.43 4.51 -3.71
N GLU A 298 -7.10 5.66 -3.63
CA GLU A 298 -7.94 6.20 -4.71
C GLU A 298 -7.24 6.28 -6.09
N VAL A 299 -5.98 6.72 -6.13
CA VAL A 299 -5.21 6.80 -7.38
C VAL A 299 -4.92 5.42 -7.96
N TRP A 300 -4.66 4.41 -7.13
CA TRP A 300 -4.41 3.04 -7.58
C TRP A 300 -5.69 2.42 -8.11
N ARG A 301 -6.81 2.61 -7.40
CA ARG A 301 -8.14 2.17 -7.80
C ARG A 301 -8.50 2.66 -9.20
N ARG A 302 -8.46 4.00 -9.39
CA ARG A 302 -8.81 4.64 -10.66
C ARG A 302 -7.91 4.18 -11.79
N ARG A 303 -6.59 4.20 -11.57
CA ARG A 303 -5.63 3.82 -12.61
C ARG A 303 -5.75 2.36 -13.01
N THR A 304 -5.94 1.45 -12.05
CA THR A 304 -6.13 0.02 -12.33
C THR A 304 -7.42 -0.21 -13.12
N ALA A 305 -8.52 0.49 -12.78
CA ALA A 305 -9.76 0.42 -13.55
C ALA A 305 -9.56 0.81 -15.03
N GLU A 306 -8.86 1.91 -15.31
CA GLU A 306 -8.63 2.37 -16.68
C GLU A 306 -7.67 1.45 -17.45
N VAL A 307 -6.58 1.00 -16.80
CA VAL A 307 -5.65 0.03 -17.41
C VAL A 307 -6.37 -1.26 -17.80
N LEU A 308 -7.20 -1.81 -16.91
CA LEU A 308 -7.93 -3.06 -17.18
C LEU A 308 -8.97 -2.88 -18.28
N ALA A 309 -9.70 -1.76 -18.29
CA ALA A 309 -10.72 -1.47 -19.30
C ALA A 309 -10.12 -1.27 -20.70
N GLU A 310 -8.93 -0.69 -20.80
CA GLU A 310 -8.27 -0.39 -22.07
C GLU A 310 -7.34 -1.51 -22.57
N LEU A 311 -7.01 -2.49 -21.71
CA LEU A 311 -6.02 -3.52 -22.02
C LEU A 311 -6.40 -4.30 -23.30
N PRO A 312 -5.50 -4.39 -24.29
CA PRO A 312 -5.77 -5.15 -25.51
C PRO A 312 -6.15 -6.62 -25.23
N GLY A 313 -7.09 -7.16 -26.01
CA GLY A 313 -7.66 -8.49 -25.83
C GLY A 313 -6.62 -9.62 -25.74
N ASP A 314 -5.66 -9.63 -26.65
CA ASP A 314 -4.56 -10.61 -26.69
C ASP A 314 -3.59 -10.48 -25.51
N MET A 315 -3.34 -9.26 -25.02
CA MET A 315 -2.54 -9.07 -23.79
C MET A 315 -3.29 -9.58 -22.56
N ALA A 316 -4.60 -9.34 -22.49
CA ALA A 316 -5.43 -9.85 -21.41
C ALA A 316 -5.59 -11.38 -21.45
N ASP A 317 -5.63 -11.96 -22.65
CA ASP A 317 -5.67 -13.42 -22.86
C ASP A 317 -4.34 -14.06 -22.45
N TYR A 318 -3.21 -13.50 -22.90
CA TYR A 318 -1.88 -13.92 -22.48
C TYR A 318 -1.67 -13.83 -20.96
N LYS A 319 -2.17 -12.78 -20.31
CA LYS A 319 -2.13 -12.65 -18.85
C LYS A 319 -3.12 -13.57 -18.12
N GLY A 320 -4.00 -14.25 -18.84
CA GLY A 320 -5.01 -15.15 -18.28
C GLY A 320 -6.19 -14.45 -17.60
N ILE A 321 -6.40 -13.16 -17.88
CA ILE A 321 -7.42 -12.33 -17.20
C ILE A 321 -8.61 -11.97 -18.10
N ILE A 322 -8.57 -12.34 -19.39
CA ILE A 322 -9.59 -11.96 -20.39
C ILE A 322 -11.04 -12.22 -19.93
N LYS A 323 -11.26 -13.31 -19.20
CA LYS A 323 -12.60 -13.74 -18.75
C LYS A 323 -13.23 -12.81 -17.71
N PHE A 324 -12.42 -12.14 -16.88
CA PHE A 324 -12.92 -11.38 -15.73
C PHE A 324 -12.36 -9.96 -15.63
N ARG A 325 -11.48 -9.52 -16.55
CA ARG A 325 -10.90 -8.17 -16.51
C ARG A 325 -11.96 -7.06 -16.55
N ASP A 326 -13.01 -7.24 -17.35
CA ASP A 326 -14.03 -6.19 -17.56
C ASP A 326 -14.87 -6.05 -16.28
N ARG A 327 -15.15 -7.18 -15.62
CA ARG A 327 -15.76 -7.20 -14.29
C ARG A 327 -14.84 -6.54 -13.25
N ALA A 328 -13.53 -6.82 -13.26
CA ALA A 328 -12.59 -6.19 -12.35
C ALA A 328 -12.51 -4.67 -12.56
N ALA A 329 -12.52 -4.19 -13.80
CA ALA A 329 -12.56 -2.77 -14.12
C ALA A 329 -13.85 -2.10 -13.63
N GLN A 330 -15.01 -2.73 -13.86
CA GLN A 330 -16.31 -2.24 -13.38
C GLN A 330 -16.38 -2.22 -11.85
N TRP A 331 -15.91 -3.30 -11.21
CA TRP A 331 -15.83 -3.40 -9.77
C TRP A 331 -14.97 -2.28 -9.19
N LEU A 332 -13.77 -2.03 -9.72
CA LEU A 332 -12.89 -0.95 -9.24
C LEU A 332 -13.50 0.44 -9.42
N ARG A 333 -14.25 0.68 -10.52
CA ARG A 333 -14.98 1.94 -10.72
C ARG A 333 -16.09 2.13 -9.69
N ALA A 334 -16.82 1.07 -9.37
CA ALA A 334 -17.93 1.07 -8.42
C ALA A 334 -17.47 1.05 -6.95
N ALA A 335 -16.35 0.38 -6.66
CA ALA A 335 -15.70 0.27 -5.36
C ALA A 335 -15.00 1.55 -4.92
N ALA A 336 -15.42 2.70 -5.46
CA ALA A 336 -15.07 3.97 -4.87
C ALA A 336 -15.37 3.85 -3.37
N PRO A 337 -14.38 4.09 -2.47
CA PRO A 337 -14.74 4.35 -1.09
C PRO A 337 -15.84 5.41 -1.15
N ALA A 338 -16.90 5.26 -0.34
CA ALA A 338 -17.94 6.29 -0.21
C ALA A 338 -17.20 7.62 -0.25
N THR A 339 -17.38 8.36 -1.35
CA THR A 339 -16.55 9.51 -1.68
C THR A 339 -16.40 10.27 -0.38
N PRO A 340 -15.19 10.58 0.15
CA PRO A 340 -15.14 11.71 1.06
C PRO A 340 -15.76 12.80 0.20
N GLU A 341 -17.01 13.16 0.50
CA GLU A 341 -17.79 14.09 -0.30
C GLU A 341 -16.79 15.15 -0.71
N THR A 342 -16.68 15.38 -2.03
CA THR A 342 -15.91 16.51 -2.54
C THR A 342 -16.53 17.72 -1.88
N THR A 343 -16.03 18.02 -0.69
CA THR A 343 -16.41 19.10 0.16
C THR A 343 -16.08 20.29 -0.70
N GLY A 344 -17.12 20.90 -1.26
CA GLY A 344 -17.01 22.06 -2.13
C GLY A 344 -16.01 23.02 -1.52
N ALA A 345 -15.20 23.67 -2.35
CA ALA A 345 -14.21 24.62 -1.88
C ALA A 345 -14.84 25.59 -0.86
N GLY A 346 -14.49 25.47 0.42
CA GLY A 346 -15.10 26.23 1.53
C GLY A 346 -15.67 25.41 2.70
N MET A 347 -15.92 24.11 2.50
CA MET A 347 -16.44 23.23 3.56
C MET A 347 -15.37 22.85 4.60
N PRO A 348 -15.73 22.74 5.90
CA PRO A 348 -14.77 22.41 6.95
C PRO A 348 -14.23 20.99 6.75
N ARG A 349 -12.92 20.82 6.96
CA ARG A 349 -12.23 19.53 6.88
C ARG A 349 -11.68 19.18 8.24
N TRP A 350 -12.01 17.99 8.73
CA TRP A 350 -11.56 17.49 10.01
C TRP A 350 -10.44 16.47 9.82
N PRO A 351 -9.33 16.57 10.57
CA PRO A 351 -8.26 15.58 10.47
C PRO A 351 -8.73 14.23 11.03
N ALA A 352 -8.35 13.13 10.38
CA ALA A 352 -8.73 11.77 10.78
C ALA A 352 -8.11 11.33 12.13
N SER A 353 -7.03 12.00 12.54
CA SER A 353 -6.36 11.81 13.82
C SER A 353 -6.00 13.17 14.43
N PRO A 354 -5.89 13.30 15.76
CA PRO A 354 -5.52 14.55 16.40
C PRO A 354 -4.16 15.06 15.85
N PRO A 355 -4.07 16.31 15.35
CA PRO A 355 -2.81 16.86 14.88
C PRO A 355 -1.78 16.95 16.00
N ALA A 356 -0.49 16.84 15.65
CA ALA A 356 0.60 17.11 16.59
C ALA A 356 0.59 18.58 17.02
N VAL A 357 1.01 18.86 18.26
CA VAL A 357 1.13 20.23 18.76
C VAL A 357 2.29 20.92 18.05
N ASP A 358 2.05 22.10 17.45
CA ASP A 358 3.12 22.96 16.94
C ASP A 358 3.89 23.57 18.11
N THR A 359 4.96 22.90 18.53
CA THR A 359 5.80 23.30 19.66
C THR A 359 6.63 24.57 19.41
N THR A 360 6.52 25.21 18.23
CA THR A 360 7.17 26.50 17.97
C THR A 360 6.39 27.69 18.56
N GLY A 361 5.18 27.46 19.08
CA GLY A 361 4.37 28.46 19.77
C GLY A 361 5.05 29.00 21.05
N ALA A 362 4.85 30.29 21.33
CA ALA A 362 5.36 30.94 22.54
C ALA A 362 4.51 30.61 23.79
N ALA A 363 3.24 30.26 23.58
CA ALA A 363 2.29 29.84 24.61
C ALA A 363 1.19 28.98 23.97
N PHE A 364 0.41 28.29 24.78
CA PHE A 364 -0.60 27.34 24.32
C PHE A 364 -1.91 27.52 25.09
N LEU A 365 -3.02 27.58 24.36
CA LEU A 365 -4.37 27.52 24.89
C LEU A 365 -5.02 26.22 24.38
N VAL A 366 -5.23 25.27 25.27
CA VAL A 366 -5.94 24.02 24.96
C VAL A 366 -7.38 24.16 25.45
N VAL A 367 -8.34 23.92 24.57
CA VAL A 367 -9.78 24.03 24.85
C VAL A 367 -10.41 22.66 24.63
N ALA A 368 -10.91 22.05 25.70
CA ALA A 368 -11.67 20.80 25.65
C ALA A 368 -13.14 21.11 25.89
N ILE A 369 -14.02 20.69 24.99
CA ILE A 369 -15.46 21.01 25.05
C ILE A 369 -16.29 19.73 24.97
N GLY A 370 -17.24 19.59 25.89
CA GLY A 370 -18.19 18.48 25.93
C GLY A 370 -17.74 17.31 26.81
N ASP A 371 -18.58 16.29 26.84
CA ASP A 371 -18.45 15.09 27.69
C ASP A 371 -17.85 13.88 26.97
N ASP A 372 -17.47 14.03 25.69
CA ASP A 372 -16.88 12.96 24.89
C ASP A 372 -15.52 12.52 25.46
N PRO A 373 -15.34 11.24 25.85
CA PRO A 373 -14.06 10.74 26.37
C PRO A 373 -12.87 10.99 25.42
N ALA A 374 -13.12 11.03 24.10
CA ALA A 374 -12.10 11.34 23.12
C ALA A 374 -11.59 12.78 23.26
N ALA A 375 -12.46 13.75 23.56
CA ALA A 375 -12.06 15.14 23.77
C ALA A 375 -11.14 15.26 24.99
N ALA A 376 -11.46 14.54 26.08
CA ALA A 376 -10.62 14.47 27.28
C ALA A 376 -9.26 13.80 27.01
N HIS A 377 -9.23 12.72 26.21
CA HIS A 377 -7.98 12.05 25.85
C HIS A 377 -7.08 12.94 24.99
N VAL A 378 -7.65 13.57 23.96
CA VAL A 378 -6.91 14.44 23.03
C VAL A 378 -6.34 15.66 23.74
N SER A 379 -7.16 16.35 24.53
CA SER A 379 -6.71 17.52 25.29
C SER A 379 -5.61 17.18 26.28
N ARG A 380 -5.68 16.03 26.96
CA ARG A 380 -4.60 15.55 27.84
C ARG A 380 -3.28 15.39 27.09
N ASN A 381 -3.30 14.75 25.92
CA ASN A 381 -2.10 14.53 25.11
C ASN A 381 -1.52 15.87 24.60
N TRP A 382 -2.39 16.79 24.18
CA TRP A 382 -1.96 18.13 23.76
C TRP A 382 -1.39 18.94 24.91
N VAL A 383 -2.00 18.92 26.10
CA VAL A 383 -1.45 19.60 27.29
C VAL A 383 -0.06 19.05 27.61
N ALA A 384 0.12 17.73 27.62
CA ALA A 384 1.43 17.12 27.89
C ALA A 384 2.51 17.55 26.89
N ALA A 385 2.16 17.63 25.59
CA ALA A 385 3.10 18.09 24.56
C ALA A 385 3.35 19.61 24.63
N ALA A 386 2.33 20.40 24.93
CA ALA A 386 2.41 21.86 25.02
C ALA A 386 3.20 22.33 26.24
N GLU A 387 3.01 21.71 27.41
CA GLU A 387 3.74 22.02 28.65
C GLU A 387 5.24 21.75 28.53
N ALA A 388 5.64 20.81 27.67
CA ALA A 388 7.04 20.57 27.36
C ALA A 388 7.67 21.70 26.52
N ALA A 389 6.86 22.51 25.82
CA ALA A 389 7.31 23.54 24.90
C ALA A 389 7.15 24.97 25.43
N GLY A 390 6.11 25.25 26.24
CA GLY A 390 5.85 26.60 26.74
C GLY A 390 4.66 26.70 27.69
N GLY A 391 4.35 27.94 28.09
CA GLY A 391 3.26 28.24 29.02
C GLY A 391 1.92 27.79 28.45
N THR A 392 1.25 26.89 29.17
CA THR A 392 0.02 26.22 28.70
C THR A 392 -1.15 26.50 29.63
N ARG A 393 -2.31 26.85 29.06
CA ARG A 393 -3.59 26.99 29.77
C ARG A 393 -4.58 26.00 29.19
N LEU A 394 -5.16 25.17 30.05
CA LEU A 394 -6.30 24.32 29.71
C LEU A 394 -7.60 25.01 30.13
N VAL A 395 -8.56 25.07 29.21
CA VAL A 395 -9.95 25.48 29.47
C VAL A 395 -10.84 24.28 29.16
N VAL A 396 -11.65 23.87 30.13
CA VAL A 396 -12.64 22.79 29.98
C VAL A 396 -14.01 23.42 30.05
N LEU A 397 -14.84 23.15 29.04
CA LEU A 397 -16.17 23.70 28.87
C LEU A 397 -17.17 22.56 28.67
N ASP A 398 -18.40 22.74 29.12
CA ASP A 398 -19.47 21.77 28.94
C ASP A 398 -20.07 21.90 27.53
N SER A 399 -20.38 23.12 27.08
CA SER A 399 -20.82 23.39 25.71
C SER A 399 -20.80 24.87 25.37
N LEU A 400 -20.52 25.23 24.11
CA LEU A 400 -20.71 26.59 23.60
C LEU A 400 -22.16 26.91 23.20
N GLY A 401 -23.12 26.13 23.70
CA GLY A 401 -24.55 26.43 23.61
C GLY A 401 -24.98 27.58 24.53
N ASP A 402 -24.35 27.72 25.70
CA ASP A 402 -24.70 28.73 26.70
C ASP A 402 -23.73 29.93 26.72
N ALA A 403 -24.13 30.98 27.42
CA ALA A 403 -23.37 32.23 27.49
C ALA A 403 -22.21 32.18 28.50
N VAL A 404 -22.24 31.27 29.48
CA VAL A 404 -21.23 31.18 30.53
C VAL A 404 -19.94 30.62 29.93
N ASP A 405 -20.03 29.50 29.21
CA ASP A 405 -18.88 28.86 28.58
C ASP A 405 -18.31 29.71 27.44
N ARG A 406 -19.16 30.41 26.68
CA ARG A 406 -18.69 31.41 25.71
C ARG A 406 -17.93 32.54 26.38
N SER A 407 -18.40 33.04 27.53
CA SER A 407 -17.68 34.10 28.26
C SER A 407 -16.36 33.61 28.85
N ALA A 408 -16.29 32.34 29.27
CA ALA A 408 -15.07 31.72 29.76
C ALA A 408 -14.03 31.56 28.63
N LEU A 409 -14.46 31.08 27.47
CA LEU A 409 -13.60 30.98 26.28
C LEU A 409 -13.13 32.36 25.81
N GLN A 410 -14.03 33.35 25.75
CA GLN A 410 -13.67 34.71 25.35
C GLN A 410 -12.61 35.30 26.28
N SER A 411 -12.78 35.16 27.60
CA SER A 411 -11.78 35.61 28.59
C SER A 411 -10.41 34.95 28.36
N ALA A 412 -10.38 33.65 28.04
CA ALA A 412 -9.14 32.95 27.77
C ALA A 412 -8.47 33.40 26.46
N LEU A 413 -9.26 33.71 25.44
CA LEU A 413 -8.77 34.25 24.16
C LEU A 413 -8.23 35.69 24.32
N ASP A 414 -8.89 36.53 25.12
CA ASP A 414 -8.46 37.91 25.38
C ASP A 414 -7.11 37.98 26.11
N GLU A 415 -6.75 36.95 26.86
CA GLU A 415 -5.45 36.82 27.53
C GLU A 415 -4.34 36.26 26.62
N CYS A 416 -4.69 35.74 25.43
CA CYS A 416 -3.71 35.22 24.49
C CYS A 416 -2.84 36.34 23.93
N ARG A 417 -1.59 36.01 23.60
CA ARG A 417 -0.62 36.95 23.02
C ARG A 417 -0.19 36.44 21.65
N THR A 418 0.44 37.31 20.87
CA THR A 418 1.02 36.92 19.58
C THR A 418 1.95 35.71 19.75
N GLY A 419 1.76 34.68 18.94
CA GLY A 419 2.50 33.43 19.04
C GLY A 419 1.85 32.37 19.94
N THR A 420 0.67 32.62 20.51
CA THR A 420 -0.13 31.58 21.18
C THR A 420 -0.69 30.59 20.15
N ARG A 421 -0.57 29.28 20.40
CA ARG A 421 -1.28 28.23 19.66
C ARG A 421 -2.58 27.87 20.36
N VAL A 422 -3.69 27.91 19.65
CA VAL A 422 -5.01 27.56 20.17
C VAL A 422 -5.41 26.20 19.62
N LEU A 423 -5.56 25.21 20.51
CA LEU A 423 -5.91 23.84 20.18
C LEU A 423 -7.30 23.54 20.72
N VAL A 424 -8.24 23.17 19.87
CA VAL A 424 -9.64 22.95 20.25
C VAL A 424 -10.08 21.51 19.96
N THR A 425 -10.69 20.85 20.93
CA THR A 425 -11.27 19.50 20.74
C THR A 425 -12.67 19.41 21.33
N GLY A 426 -13.56 18.69 20.65
CA GLY A 426 -14.97 18.52 21.01
C GLY A 426 -15.86 18.10 19.83
N GLY A 427 -17.18 18.21 19.99
CA GLY A 427 -18.13 17.99 18.90
C GLY A 427 -18.07 19.09 17.82
N GLN A 428 -18.58 18.80 16.62
CA GLN A 428 -18.51 19.72 15.48
C GLN A 428 -19.09 21.10 15.77
N TYR A 429 -20.26 21.18 16.41
CA TYR A 429 -20.87 22.46 16.81
C TYR A 429 -19.91 23.31 17.66
N ASP A 430 -19.38 22.71 18.74
CA ASP A 430 -18.57 23.41 19.72
C ASP A 430 -17.20 23.80 19.13
N VAL A 431 -16.56 22.91 18.38
CA VAL A 431 -15.27 23.20 17.73
C VAL A 431 -15.40 24.34 16.72
N MET A 432 -16.43 24.32 15.88
CA MET A 432 -16.66 25.39 14.89
C MET A 432 -16.90 26.74 15.57
N THR A 433 -17.71 26.75 16.63
CA THR A 433 -18.01 27.97 17.41
C THR A 433 -16.75 28.52 18.06
N ALA A 434 -15.94 27.66 18.69
CA ALA A 434 -14.68 28.05 19.32
C ALA A 434 -13.67 28.62 18.33
N LEU A 435 -13.53 27.99 17.15
CA LEU A 435 -12.62 28.47 16.10
C LEU A 435 -13.05 29.83 15.55
N ALA A 436 -14.36 30.08 15.39
CA ALA A 436 -14.87 31.39 15.00
C ALA A 436 -14.59 32.45 16.07
N MET A 437 -14.79 32.13 17.36
CA MET A 437 -14.43 33.01 18.47
C MET A 437 -12.92 33.35 18.46
N ALA A 438 -12.05 32.34 18.27
CA ALA A 438 -10.61 32.55 18.21
C ALA A 438 -10.20 33.46 17.03
N ARG A 439 -10.80 33.28 15.85
CA ARG A 439 -10.58 34.16 14.70
C ARG A 439 -11.05 35.58 14.95
N ASN A 440 -12.19 35.77 15.61
CA ASN A 440 -12.71 37.08 15.98
C ASN A 440 -11.82 37.77 17.04
N ALA A 441 -11.11 36.99 17.87
CA ALA A 441 -10.07 37.47 18.78
C ALA A 441 -8.72 37.74 18.08
N GLY A 442 -8.61 37.50 16.77
CA GLY A 442 -7.44 37.81 15.95
C GLY A 442 -6.52 36.63 15.62
N ALA A 443 -6.86 35.40 16.01
CA ALA A 443 -6.05 34.23 15.68
C ALA A 443 -6.06 33.94 14.16
N VAL A 444 -4.87 33.69 13.60
CA VAL A 444 -4.74 33.30 12.19
C VAL A 444 -4.81 31.79 12.02
N ALA A 445 -5.07 31.31 10.81
CA ALA A 445 -5.19 29.87 10.53
C ALA A 445 -3.96 29.05 10.97
N ALA A 446 -2.76 29.63 10.90
CA ALA A 446 -1.52 28.98 11.33
C ALA A 446 -1.40 28.81 12.86
N GLU A 447 -2.19 29.55 13.65
CA GLU A 447 -2.20 29.46 15.12
C GLU A 447 -3.28 28.52 15.63
N LEU A 448 -4.17 28.04 14.76
CA LEU A 448 -5.34 27.24 15.12
C LEU A 448 -5.12 25.78 14.76
N SER A 449 -5.39 24.89 15.70
CA SER A 449 -5.47 23.45 15.47
C SER A 449 -6.73 22.89 16.11
N CYS A 450 -7.33 21.86 15.51
CA CYS A 450 -8.53 21.26 16.08
C CYS A 450 -8.66 19.77 15.79
N TYR A 451 -9.50 19.13 16.58
CA TYR A 451 -9.92 17.75 16.39
C TYR A 451 -11.41 17.63 16.75
N VAL A 452 -12.22 17.12 15.82
CA VAL A 452 -13.66 16.94 16.02
C VAL A 452 -13.93 15.49 16.38
N THR A 453 -14.56 15.25 17.52
CA THR A 453 -14.84 13.88 18.00
C THR A 453 -16.11 13.28 17.36
N HIS A 454 -17.06 14.12 16.95
CA HIS A 454 -18.24 13.72 16.20
C HIS A 454 -18.87 14.87 15.40
N THR A 455 -19.61 14.54 14.34
CA THR A 455 -20.27 15.49 13.43
C THR A 455 -21.81 15.48 13.50
N ARG A 456 -22.37 14.97 14.61
CA ARG A 456 -23.82 14.79 14.83
C ARG A 456 -24.64 16.09 14.78
N ASP A 457 -23.99 17.20 15.02
CA ASP A 457 -24.59 18.52 15.13
C ASP A 457 -23.74 19.60 14.50
N LEU A 458 -24.37 20.73 14.17
CA LEU A 458 -23.72 21.83 13.51
C LEU A 458 -24.31 23.19 13.90
N PRO A 459 -23.52 24.27 13.79
CA PRO A 459 -23.99 25.64 13.93
C PRO A 459 -24.61 26.08 12.60
N LEU A 460 -25.88 26.45 12.62
CA LEU A 460 -26.66 26.77 11.44
C LEU A 460 -27.10 28.22 11.43
N TYR A 461 -26.71 28.98 10.40
CA TYR A 461 -27.12 30.35 10.16
C TYR A 461 -28.37 30.38 9.26
N CYS A 462 -29.46 30.93 9.79
CA CYS A 462 -30.68 31.12 9.04
C CYS A 462 -30.62 32.41 8.18
N ALA A 463 -30.66 32.28 6.86
CA ALA A 463 -30.69 33.41 5.93
C ALA A 463 -31.91 34.34 6.10
N HIS A 464 -32.94 33.88 6.82
CA HIS A 464 -34.21 34.60 6.98
C HIS A 464 -34.27 35.46 8.24
N CYS A 465 -33.93 34.93 9.41
CA CYS A 465 -33.91 35.69 10.65
C CYS A 465 -32.51 36.15 11.07
N ARG A 466 -31.46 35.68 10.37
CA ARG A 466 -30.04 35.98 10.65
C ARG A 466 -29.53 35.45 11.99
N GLU A 467 -30.29 34.59 12.64
CA GLU A 467 -29.86 33.91 13.87
C GLU A 467 -29.04 32.65 13.53
N THR A 468 -28.03 32.40 14.36
CA THR A 468 -27.27 31.14 14.35
C THR A 468 -27.71 30.28 15.52
N PHE A 469 -27.98 29.00 15.29
CA PHE A 469 -28.42 28.06 16.34
C PHE A 469 -27.78 26.67 16.17
N ARG A 470 -27.77 25.87 17.24
CA ARG A 470 -27.33 24.46 17.21
C ARG A 470 -28.42 23.60 16.58
N ALA A 471 -28.06 22.79 15.60
CA ALA A 471 -28.97 21.85 14.97
C ALA A 471 -28.32 20.45 14.91
N GLU A 472 -29.06 19.42 15.30
CA GLU A 472 -28.74 18.02 14.94
C GLU A 472 -29.16 17.81 13.49
N ALA A 473 -28.23 18.05 12.57
CA ALA A 473 -28.48 18.04 11.14
C ALA A 473 -27.22 17.66 10.37
N VAL A 474 -27.43 17.23 9.13
CA VAL A 474 -26.38 17.02 8.14
C VAL A 474 -26.58 18.00 6.97
N VAL A 475 -25.53 18.24 6.20
CA VAL A 475 -25.59 19.02 4.96
C VAL A 475 -26.58 18.35 4.01
N GLY A 476 -27.42 19.14 3.33
CA GLY A 476 -28.56 18.66 2.54
C GLY A 476 -29.78 18.25 3.36
N GLY A 477 -29.70 18.24 4.70
CA GLY A 477 -30.82 17.98 5.59
C GLY A 477 -31.76 19.18 5.72
N VAL A 478 -32.96 18.93 6.27
CA VAL A 478 -33.97 19.95 6.56
C VAL A 478 -34.20 20.07 8.07
N VAL A 479 -34.24 21.31 8.58
CA VAL A 479 -34.43 21.63 10.00
C VAL A 479 -35.30 22.85 10.20
N ALA A 480 -36.22 22.79 11.16
CA ALA A 480 -37.06 23.92 11.54
C ALA A 480 -36.25 24.98 12.31
N CYS A 481 -36.31 26.23 11.86
CA CYS A 481 -35.63 27.34 12.53
C CYS A 481 -36.34 27.73 13.83
N PRO A 482 -35.67 27.74 15.00
CA PRO A 482 -36.31 28.16 16.26
C PRO A 482 -36.68 29.65 16.28
N GLY A 483 -36.03 30.48 15.47
CA GLY A 483 -36.27 31.93 15.43
C GLY A 483 -37.44 32.36 14.53
N CYS A 484 -37.59 31.74 13.35
CA CYS A 484 -38.63 32.12 12.37
C CYS A 484 -39.61 31.02 12.00
N ALA A 485 -39.49 29.83 12.60
CA ALA A 485 -40.34 28.66 12.37
C ALA A 485 -40.39 28.13 10.92
N ARG A 486 -39.49 28.60 10.04
CA ARG A 486 -39.36 28.08 8.66
C ARG A 486 -38.55 26.79 8.66
N ASP A 487 -38.95 25.85 7.80
CA ASP A 487 -38.14 24.68 7.45
C ASP A 487 -37.00 25.13 6.55
N LEU A 488 -35.77 24.85 6.99
CA LEU A 488 -34.55 25.27 6.31
C LEU A 488 -33.78 24.07 5.75
N GLU A 489 -33.35 24.16 4.50
CA GLU A 489 -32.34 23.28 3.93
C GLU A 489 -30.93 23.74 4.35
N VAL A 490 -30.10 22.80 4.80
CA VAL A 490 -28.69 23.03 5.15
C VAL A 490 -27.83 22.99 3.89
N HIS A 491 -27.27 24.12 3.48
CA HIS A 491 -26.47 24.21 2.26
C HIS A 491 -25.05 23.69 2.46
N GLU A 492 -24.43 23.23 1.38
CA GLU A 492 -22.98 22.95 1.30
C GLU A 492 -22.15 24.24 1.23
N HIS A 493 -22.37 25.14 2.20
CA HIS A 493 -21.71 26.44 2.27
C HIS A 493 -21.44 26.81 3.74
N HIS A 494 -20.16 26.90 4.09
CA HIS A 494 -19.70 27.23 5.43
C HIS A 494 -18.94 28.56 5.45
N SER A 495 -19.17 29.36 6.51
CA SER A 495 -18.43 30.58 6.79
C SER A 495 -17.44 30.36 7.96
N PRO A 496 -16.12 30.34 7.73
CA PRO A 496 -15.13 30.22 8.80
C PRO A 496 -15.14 31.38 9.80
N VAL A 497 -15.63 32.55 9.39
CA VAL A 497 -15.73 33.75 10.23
C VAL A 497 -16.91 33.63 11.19
N MET A 498 -18.05 33.13 10.71
CA MET A 498 -19.22 32.91 11.55
C MET A 498 -19.16 31.56 12.28
N GLY A 499 -18.32 30.64 11.80
CA GLY A 499 -18.27 29.26 12.26
C GLY A 499 -19.59 28.56 12.07
N SER A 500 -20.30 28.79 10.95
CA SER A 500 -21.64 28.26 10.72
C SER A 500 -21.89 27.87 9.26
N PHE A 501 -22.82 26.93 9.06
CA PHE A 501 -23.38 26.57 7.76
C PHE A 501 -24.50 27.53 7.38
N LEU A 502 -24.64 27.82 6.09
CA LEU A 502 -25.77 28.58 5.56
C LEU A 502 -27.01 27.68 5.46
N ALA A 503 -28.15 28.21 5.88
CA ALA A 503 -29.45 27.59 5.67
C ALA A 503 -30.46 28.60 5.12
N SER A 504 -31.30 28.14 4.20
CA SER A 504 -32.43 28.93 3.67
C SER A 504 -33.69 28.08 3.61
N ALA A 505 -34.84 28.70 3.38
CA ALA A 505 -36.11 27.98 3.39
C ALA A 505 -36.15 26.97 2.23
N VAL A 506 -36.71 25.79 2.48
CA VAL A 506 -36.96 24.78 1.44
C VAL A 506 -37.91 25.39 0.41
N GLY A 507 -37.56 25.30 -0.87
CA GLY A 507 -38.36 25.85 -1.96
C GLY A 507 -39.69 25.10 -2.13
N GLY A 508 -40.79 25.83 -1.95
CA GLY A 508 -42.08 25.59 -2.56
C GLY A 508 -42.57 26.95 -3.06
N ASP A 509 -42.71 27.10 -4.38
CA ASP A 509 -43.36 28.26 -4.96
C ASP A 509 -44.80 28.34 -4.43
N GLU A 510 -45.16 29.49 -3.83
CA GLU A 510 -46.54 30.00 -3.93
C GLU A 510 -46.71 30.70 -5.28
#